data_AF-A0A1V4UAC6-F1
#
_entry.id   AF-A0A1V4UAC6-F1
#
_cell.length_a   1.000
_cell.length_b   1.000
_cell.length_c   1.000
_cell.angle_alpha   90.00
_cell.angle_beta   90.00
_cell.angle_gamma   90.00
#
_symmetry.space_group_name_H-M   'P 1'
#
loop_
_entity.id
_entity.type
_entity.pdbx_description
1 polymer ?
#
loop_
_entity_poly.entity_id
_entity_poly.type
_entity_poly.pdbx_seq_one_letter_code
_entity_poly.pdbx_strand_id
1 'polypeptide(L)'
;MTSRTHAAHTTCPGCQEEVYLDELVKGRCPLCGCTLEDLEEVESEVEELLDRGDFSWLIFNYFLFKQFTDLGASPLKVMQLVSLYEDSCMTDTVSRPDTRFELEITPGRFDHLVPRRCDRCKRLFIRGGKKILSGDLALPGYRITHRCGSCL
;
A
#
# COMPACT_ATOMS: atom_id res chain seq x y z
N MET A 1 21.27 9.40 48.55
CA MET A 1 20.04 8.74 48.06
C MET A 1 18.84 9.51 48.59
N THR A 2 18.21 10.32 47.76
CA THR A 2 16.88 10.88 48.03
C THR A 2 16.13 10.95 46.70
N SER A 3 15.11 10.11 46.61
CA SER A 3 14.12 9.91 45.56
C SER A 3 13.58 11.21 44.94
N ARG A 4 13.88 11.45 43.66
CA ARG A 4 13.20 12.40 42.76
C ARG A 4 12.51 11.62 41.62
N THR A 5 11.83 10.53 41.94
CA THR A 5 11.32 9.55 40.96
C THR A 5 9.97 9.90 40.33
N HIS A 6 9.49 11.15 40.41
CA HIS A 6 8.19 11.56 39.87
C HIS A 6 8.16 12.94 39.19
N ALA A 7 9.30 13.59 38.98
CA ALA A 7 9.33 14.81 38.19
C ALA A 7 9.24 14.46 36.69
N ALA A 8 8.39 15.17 35.94
CA ALA A 8 8.28 14.99 34.50
C ALA A 8 9.61 15.41 33.85
N HIS A 9 10.26 14.46 33.18
CA HIS A 9 11.56 14.63 32.55
C HIS A 9 11.49 14.16 31.09
N THR A 10 12.33 14.77 30.26
CA THR A 10 12.50 14.45 28.85
C THR A 10 13.97 14.56 28.48
N THR A 11 14.40 13.94 27.40
CA THR A 11 15.78 14.01 26.92
C THR A 11 15.91 15.15 25.90
N CYS A 12 16.89 16.04 26.08
CA CYS A 12 17.10 17.15 25.15
C CYS A 12 17.64 16.64 23.80
N PRO A 13 17.05 17.00 22.64
CA PRO A 13 17.50 16.50 21.34
C PRO A 13 18.87 17.08 20.90
N GLY A 14 19.25 18.25 21.41
CA GLY A 14 20.51 18.89 21.04
C GLY A 14 21.73 18.34 21.77
N CYS A 15 21.62 18.09 23.09
CA CYS A 15 22.74 17.62 23.92
C CYS A 15 22.56 16.20 24.47
N GLN A 16 21.40 15.57 24.25
CA GLN A 16 21.04 14.22 24.67
C GLN A 16 21.08 13.98 26.19
N GLU A 17 21.12 15.05 26.98
CA GLU A 17 21.06 14.99 28.44
C GLU A 17 19.60 14.92 28.92
N GLU A 18 19.37 14.26 30.05
CA GLU A 18 18.07 14.28 30.73
C GLU A 18 17.80 15.67 31.32
N VAL A 19 16.65 16.25 30.96
CA VAL A 19 16.22 17.56 31.41
C VAL A 19 14.86 17.43 32.07
N TYR A 20 14.75 18.00 33.27
CA TYR A 20 13.47 18.11 33.97
C TYR A 20 12.71 19.32 33.42
N LEU A 21 11.40 19.15 33.14
CA LEU A 21 10.59 20.22 32.55
C LEU A 21 10.55 21.48 33.43
N ASP A 22 10.63 21.30 34.74
CA ASP A 22 10.65 22.37 35.75
C ASP A 22 11.95 23.19 35.74
N GLU A 23 13.02 22.66 35.13
CA GLU A 23 14.36 23.27 35.07
C GLU A 23 14.61 24.00 33.74
N LEU A 24 13.62 24.02 32.84
CA LEU A 24 13.69 24.72 31.56
C LEU A 24 13.70 26.24 31.77
N VAL A 25 14.67 26.91 31.14
CA VAL A 25 14.76 28.37 31.17
C VAL A 25 14.06 28.91 29.93
N LYS A 26 12.85 29.46 30.09
CA LYS A 26 12.02 29.97 28.99
C LYS A 26 11.75 28.91 27.89
N GLY A 27 11.47 27.67 28.29
CA GLY A 27 11.19 26.56 27.34
C GLY A 27 12.43 25.98 26.64
N ARG A 28 13.64 26.38 27.05
CA ARG A 28 14.91 25.94 26.45
C ARG A 28 15.71 25.06 27.38
N CYS A 29 16.44 24.12 26.78
CA CYS A 29 17.43 23.32 27.49
C CYS A 29 18.48 24.23 28.14
N PRO A 30 18.76 24.10 29.45
CA PRO A 30 19.72 24.94 30.15
C PRO A 30 21.18 24.71 29.71
N LEU A 31 21.48 23.55 29.10
CA LEU A 31 22.83 23.18 28.69
C LEU A 31 23.19 23.64 27.27
N CYS A 32 22.24 23.56 26.32
CA CYS A 32 22.51 23.87 24.92
C CYS A 32 21.59 24.93 24.30
N GLY A 33 20.53 25.36 24.99
CA GLY A 33 19.63 26.43 24.54
C GLY A 33 18.63 26.03 23.44
N CYS A 34 18.54 24.75 23.08
CA CYS A 34 17.58 24.19 22.13
C CYS A 34 16.15 24.24 22.70
N THR A 35 15.19 24.68 21.87
CA THR A 35 13.75 24.73 22.17
C THR A 35 13.13 23.34 22.01
N LEU A 36 12.28 22.93 22.96
CA LEU A 36 11.53 21.67 22.87
C LEU A 36 10.25 21.81 22.01
N GLU A 37 9.91 23.03 21.61
CA GLU A 37 8.73 23.39 20.79
C GLU A 37 8.87 22.93 19.32
N ASP A 38 10.09 22.62 18.86
CA ASP A 38 10.38 22.17 17.49
C ASP A 38 9.81 20.76 17.16
N LEU A 39 9.22 20.06 18.14
CA LEU A 39 8.61 18.73 17.95
C LEU A 39 7.12 18.78 17.56
N GLU A 40 6.35 19.75 18.05
CA GLU A 40 4.91 19.83 17.74
C GLU A 40 4.66 20.30 16.29
N GLU A 41 5.54 21.14 15.74
CA GLU A 41 5.45 21.58 14.34
C GLU A 41 5.71 20.43 13.36
N VAL A 42 6.61 19.49 13.68
CA VAL A 42 6.95 18.38 12.77
C VAL A 42 5.88 17.28 12.76
N GLU A 43 5.26 16.96 13.89
CA GLU A 43 4.11 16.03 13.90
C GLU A 43 2.90 16.64 13.19
N SER A 44 2.66 17.95 13.36
CA SER A 44 1.58 18.67 12.70
C SER A 44 1.76 18.73 11.18
N GLU A 45 2.98 18.96 10.67
CA GLU A 45 3.23 19.02 9.21
C GLU A 45 2.97 17.67 8.51
N VAL A 46 3.33 16.54 9.14
CA VAL A 46 3.13 15.21 8.56
C VAL A 46 1.66 14.79 8.59
N GLU A 47 0.92 15.21 9.62
CA GLU A 47 -0.52 14.99 9.74
C GLU A 47 -1.33 15.91 8.81
N GLU A 48 -0.83 17.10 8.48
CA GLU A 48 -1.43 18.04 7.52
C GLU A 48 -1.09 17.71 6.05
N LEU A 49 0.03 16.99 5.80
CA LEU A 49 0.44 16.50 4.47
C LEU A 49 -0.25 15.20 4.02
N LEU A 50 -0.84 14.44 4.94
CA LEU A 50 -1.47 13.15 4.66
C LEU A 50 -2.90 13.12 5.23
N ASP A 51 -3.89 13.34 4.39
CA ASP A 51 -5.29 13.25 4.81
C ASP A 51 -5.63 11.79 5.19
N ARG A 52 -6.62 11.59 6.08
CA ARG A 52 -7.14 10.24 6.43
C ARG A 52 -7.56 9.43 5.19
N GLY A 53 -7.94 10.11 4.10
CA GLY A 53 -8.24 9.51 2.80
C GLY A 53 -7.00 8.89 2.14
N ASP A 54 -5.85 9.56 2.22
CA ASP A 54 -4.60 9.13 1.61
C ASP A 54 -4.06 7.86 2.28
N PHE A 55 -4.15 7.77 3.61
CA PHE A 55 -3.77 6.54 4.32
C PHE A 55 -4.63 5.34 3.91
N SER A 56 -5.95 5.53 3.79
CA SER A 56 -6.87 4.45 3.39
C SER A 56 -6.57 3.98 1.96
N TRP A 57 -6.30 4.93 1.06
CA TRP A 57 -5.91 4.64 -0.32
C TRP A 57 -4.54 3.96 -0.43
N LEU A 58 -3.54 4.40 0.34
CA LEU A 58 -2.22 3.78 0.39
C LEU A 58 -2.28 2.35 0.92
N ILE A 59 -3.06 2.10 1.97
CA ILE A 59 -3.28 0.77 2.53
C ILE A 59 -3.94 -0.14 1.49
N PHE A 60 -4.99 0.35 0.82
CA PHE A 60 -5.66 -0.38 -0.26
C PHE A 60 -4.68 -0.76 -1.38
N ASN A 61 -3.90 0.22 -1.87
CA ASN A 61 -2.88 0.00 -2.87
C ASN A 61 -1.87 -1.05 -2.42
N TYR A 62 -1.32 -0.92 -1.21
CA TYR A 62 -0.36 -1.89 -0.69
C TYR A 62 -0.89 -3.33 -0.72
N PHE A 63 -2.10 -3.56 -0.20
CA PHE A 63 -2.70 -4.90 -0.19
C PHE A 63 -3.01 -5.42 -1.58
N LEU A 64 -3.49 -4.55 -2.46
CA LEU A 64 -3.81 -4.89 -3.84
C LEU A 64 -2.56 -5.27 -4.63
N PHE A 65 -1.49 -4.48 -4.50
CA PHE A 65 -0.19 -4.80 -5.07
C PHE A 65 0.33 -6.12 -4.53
N LYS A 66 0.41 -6.28 -3.21
CA LYS A 66 0.90 -7.50 -2.57
C LYS A 66 0.15 -8.73 -3.05
N GLN A 67 -1.18 -8.69 -3.02
CA GLN A 67 -2.02 -9.81 -3.45
C GLN A 67 -1.79 -10.17 -4.93
N PHE A 68 -1.77 -9.20 -5.83
CA PHE A 68 -1.59 -9.49 -7.26
C PHE A 68 -0.14 -9.88 -7.60
N THR A 69 0.87 -9.27 -6.97
CA THR A 69 2.26 -9.65 -7.19
C THR A 69 2.56 -11.04 -6.66
N ASP A 70 1.98 -11.42 -5.51
CA ASP A 70 2.09 -12.78 -4.96
C ASP A 70 1.44 -13.82 -5.88
N LEU A 71 0.39 -13.43 -6.61
CA LEU A 71 -0.22 -14.25 -7.65
C LEU A 71 0.60 -14.33 -8.95
N GLY A 72 1.64 -13.51 -9.11
CA GLY A 72 2.53 -13.47 -10.28
C GLY A 72 2.15 -12.41 -11.33
N ALA A 73 1.32 -11.43 -10.97
CA ALA A 73 1.03 -10.29 -11.82
C ALA A 73 2.23 -9.35 -11.95
N SER A 74 2.33 -8.67 -13.09
CA SER A 74 3.30 -7.59 -13.28
C SER A 74 2.90 -6.36 -12.44
N PRO A 75 3.80 -5.78 -11.63
CA PRO A 75 3.53 -4.55 -10.89
C PRO A 75 3.05 -3.41 -11.79
N LEU A 76 3.58 -3.31 -13.01
CA LEU A 76 3.16 -2.29 -13.98
C LEU A 76 1.69 -2.45 -14.39
N LYS A 77 1.22 -3.68 -14.57
CA LYS A 77 -0.19 -3.94 -14.92
C LYS A 77 -1.12 -3.66 -13.74
N VAL A 78 -0.65 -3.93 -12.53
CA VAL A 78 -1.39 -3.59 -11.29
C VAL A 78 -1.49 -2.07 -11.13
N MET A 79 -0.40 -1.34 -11.38
CA MET A 79 -0.40 0.13 -11.37
C MET A 79 -1.39 0.70 -12.39
N GLN A 80 -1.39 0.17 -13.62
CA GLN A 80 -2.37 0.58 -14.64
C GLN A 80 -3.81 0.33 -14.19
N LEU A 81 -4.08 -0.78 -13.51
CA LEU A 81 -5.38 -1.08 -12.95
C LEU A 81 -5.81 -0.04 -11.90
N VAL A 82 -4.90 0.30 -10.98
CA VAL A 82 -5.13 1.29 -9.93
C VAL A 82 -5.45 2.65 -10.56
N SER A 83 -4.66 3.11 -11.53
CA SER A 83 -4.90 4.38 -12.21
C SER A 83 -6.26 4.42 -12.91
N LEU A 84 -6.65 3.34 -13.60
CA LEU A 84 -7.98 3.24 -14.22
C LEU A 84 -9.11 3.30 -13.20
N TYR A 85 -8.92 2.68 -12.03
CA TYR A 85 -9.90 2.72 -10.95
C TYR A 85 -10.01 4.12 -10.34
N GLU A 86 -8.88 4.79 -10.10
CA GLU A 86 -8.83 6.17 -9.62
C GLU A 86 -9.54 7.11 -10.60
N ASP A 87 -9.23 7.03 -11.89
CA ASP A 87 -9.90 7.80 -12.94
C ASP A 87 -11.41 7.57 -12.97
N SER A 88 -11.85 6.32 -12.79
CA SER A 88 -13.28 5.96 -12.74
C SER A 88 -13.99 6.53 -11.51
N CYS A 89 -13.31 6.62 -10.37
CA CYS A 89 -13.85 7.23 -9.16
C CYS A 89 -13.98 8.75 -9.30
N MET A 90 -13.09 9.40 -10.05
CA MET A 90 -13.10 10.85 -10.27
C MET A 90 -14.13 11.29 -11.31
N THR A 91 -14.54 10.40 -12.21
CA THR A 91 -15.45 10.72 -13.32
C THR A 91 -16.94 10.48 -13.02
N ASP A 92 -17.29 9.71 -11.98
CA ASP A 92 -18.68 9.27 -11.80
C ASP A 92 -19.60 10.30 -11.10
N THR A 93 -20.37 10.95 -11.97
CA THR A 93 -21.72 11.42 -11.72
C THR A 93 -22.67 10.22 -11.78
N VAL A 94 -23.22 9.80 -10.62
CA VAL A 94 -24.45 8.98 -10.45
C VAL A 94 -24.39 7.48 -10.84
N SER A 95 -23.45 6.98 -11.66
CA SER A 95 -23.29 5.54 -11.93
C SER A 95 -22.27 4.87 -11.00
N ARG A 96 -22.43 3.57 -10.72
CA ARG A 96 -21.39 2.75 -10.05
C ARG A 96 -20.24 2.54 -11.04
N PRO A 97 -18.97 2.78 -10.66
CA PRO A 97 -17.84 2.52 -11.54
C PRO A 97 -17.77 1.04 -11.91
N ASP A 98 -17.40 0.72 -13.16
CA ASP A 98 -17.18 -0.67 -13.60
C ASP A 98 -15.89 -1.19 -12.97
N THR A 99 -16.02 -1.95 -11.88
CA THR A 99 -14.91 -2.48 -11.06
C THR A 99 -14.36 -3.81 -11.57
N ARG A 100 -14.73 -4.22 -12.79
CA ARG A 100 -14.28 -5.47 -13.40
C ARG A 100 -12.85 -5.34 -13.92
N PHE A 101 -12.04 -6.36 -13.64
CA PHE A 101 -10.65 -6.42 -14.06
C PHE A 101 -10.30 -7.73 -14.77
N GLU A 102 -9.41 -7.63 -15.76
CA GLU A 102 -8.71 -8.77 -16.36
C GLU A 102 -7.20 -8.49 -16.33
N LEU A 103 -6.43 -9.32 -15.63
CA LEU A 103 -5.00 -9.15 -15.43
C LEU A 103 -4.26 -10.40 -15.91
N GLU A 104 -3.30 -10.23 -16.81
CA GLU A 104 -2.45 -11.35 -17.22
C GLU A 104 -1.37 -11.63 -16.16
N ILE A 105 -1.30 -12.87 -15.71
CA ILE A 105 -0.35 -13.38 -14.73
C ILE A 105 0.76 -14.16 -15.44
N THR A 106 1.99 -14.01 -14.94
CA THR A 106 3.13 -14.82 -15.39
C THR A 106 2.98 -16.26 -14.88
N PRO A 107 2.94 -17.26 -15.78
CA PRO A 107 2.88 -18.65 -15.35
C PRO A 107 4.14 -19.02 -14.54
N GLY A 108 3.95 -19.73 -13.43
CA GLY A 108 5.06 -20.23 -12.62
C GLY A 108 5.86 -21.31 -13.37
N ARG A 109 7.07 -21.61 -12.89
CA ARG A 109 7.99 -22.59 -13.53
C ARG A 109 7.36 -23.97 -13.72
N PHE A 110 6.46 -24.38 -12.82
CA PHE A 110 5.77 -25.68 -12.88
C PHE A 110 4.44 -25.65 -13.67
N ASP A 111 3.93 -24.47 -14.03
CA ASP A 111 2.65 -24.33 -14.75
C ASP A 111 2.80 -24.75 -16.23
N HIS A 112 4.03 -24.86 -16.74
CA HIS A 112 4.35 -25.36 -18.09
C HIS A 112 4.28 -26.87 -18.26
N LEU A 113 4.17 -27.63 -17.17
CA LEU A 113 4.15 -29.10 -17.17
C LEU A 113 2.72 -29.67 -17.11
N VAL A 114 1.73 -28.85 -16.72
CA VAL A 114 0.35 -29.30 -16.52
C VAL A 114 -0.49 -28.94 -17.75
N PRO A 115 -1.13 -29.91 -18.43
CA PRO A 115 -2.06 -29.60 -19.52
C PRO A 115 -3.26 -28.81 -18.98
N ARG A 116 -3.50 -27.62 -19.52
CA ARG A 116 -4.64 -26.74 -19.16
C ARG A 116 -5.65 -26.68 -20.30
N ARG A 117 -6.92 -26.49 -19.95
CA ARG A 117 -8.01 -26.30 -20.94
C ARG A 117 -8.21 -24.81 -21.21
N CYS A 118 -8.20 -24.42 -22.48
CA CYS A 118 -8.50 -23.06 -22.88
C CYS A 118 -9.95 -22.70 -22.57
N ASP A 119 -10.21 -21.52 -22.02
CA ASP A 119 -11.58 -21.13 -21.69
C ASP A 119 -12.44 -20.83 -22.95
N ARG A 120 -11.83 -20.31 -24.02
CA ARG A 120 -12.49 -19.93 -25.28
C ARG A 120 -12.78 -21.13 -26.18
N CYS A 121 -11.73 -21.84 -26.61
CA CYS A 121 -11.84 -22.94 -27.58
C CYS A 121 -11.95 -24.33 -26.94
N LYS A 122 -11.86 -24.41 -25.60
CA LYS A 122 -11.94 -25.66 -24.84
C LYS A 122 -10.90 -26.74 -25.20
N ARG A 123 -9.88 -26.42 -26.02
CA ARG A 123 -8.76 -27.31 -26.36
C ARG A 123 -7.74 -27.37 -25.22
N LEU A 124 -7.09 -28.51 -25.08
CA LEU A 124 -5.98 -28.69 -24.14
C LEU A 124 -4.70 -28.13 -24.75
N PHE A 125 -3.91 -27.43 -23.94
CA PHE A 125 -2.60 -26.93 -24.32
C PHE A 125 -1.63 -27.11 -23.14
N ILE A 126 -0.36 -27.33 -23.47
CA ILE A 126 0.71 -27.53 -22.47
C ILE A 126 1.65 -26.33 -22.46
N ARG A 127 1.94 -25.76 -23.64
CA ARG A 127 2.87 -24.64 -23.80
C ARG A 127 2.22 -23.47 -24.53
N GLY A 128 2.70 -22.26 -24.24
CA GLY A 128 2.36 -21.04 -24.99
C GLY A 128 0.97 -20.45 -24.72
N GLY A 129 0.33 -20.75 -23.58
CA GLY A 129 -0.87 -20.04 -23.16
C GLY A 129 -0.60 -19.02 -22.06
N LYS A 130 -1.51 -18.05 -21.92
CA LYS A 130 -1.49 -17.08 -20.82
C LYS A 130 -2.48 -17.46 -19.74
N LYS A 131 -2.13 -17.08 -18.51
CA LYS A 131 -2.99 -17.17 -17.33
C LYS A 131 -3.60 -15.80 -17.09
N ILE A 132 -4.91 -15.73 -16.97
CA ILE A 132 -5.65 -14.48 -16.82
C ILE A 132 -6.43 -14.56 -15.51
N LEU A 133 -6.23 -13.56 -14.68
CA LEU A 133 -6.99 -13.32 -13.48
C LEU A 133 -8.13 -12.38 -13.84
N SER A 134 -9.37 -12.83 -13.70
CA SER A 134 -10.52 -11.97 -13.88
C SER A 134 -11.33 -11.88 -12.60
N GLY A 135 -11.91 -10.72 -12.33
CA GLY A 135 -12.66 -10.50 -11.11
C GLY A 135 -13.33 -9.15 -11.09
N ASP A 136 -13.91 -8.84 -9.94
CA ASP A 136 -14.55 -7.57 -9.65
C ASP A 136 -13.96 -7.05 -8.34
N LEU A 137 -13.37 -5.85 -8.34
CA LEU A 137 -12.77 -5.26 -7.14
C LEU A 137 -13.80 -5.00 -6.03
N ALA A 138 -15.08 -4.87 -6.37
CA ALA A 138 -16.15 -4.64 -5.41
C ALA A 138 -16.60 -5.93 -4.69
N LEU A 139 -16.22 -7.11 -5.19
CA LEU A 139 -16.64 -8.40 -4.65
C LEU A 139 -15.44 -9.23 -4.17
N PRO A 140 -15.54 -9.93 -3.03
CA PRO A 140 -14.49 -10.82 -2.58
C PRO A 140 -14.43 -12.05 -3.49
N GLY A 141 -13.45 -12.08 -4.39
CA GLY A 141 -13.17 -13.26 -5.22
C GLY A 141 -12.52 -12.94 -6.54
N TYR A 142 -11.78 -13.92 -7.07
CA TYR A 142 -11.21 -13.86 -8.41
C TYR A 142 -11.30 -15.23 -9.09
N ARG A 143 -11.36 -15.21 -10.42
CA ARG A 143 -11.37 -16.39 -11.26
C ARG A 143 -10.10 -16.43 -12.09
N ILE A 144 -9.37 -17.54 -11.97
CA ILE A 144 -8.21 -17.80 -12.82
C ILE A 144 -8.68 -18.57 -14.05
N THR A 145 -8.43 -18.01 -15.24
CA THR A 145 -8.71 -18.64 -16.52
C THR A 145 -7.42 -18.80 -17.34
N HIS A 146 -7.45 -19.72 -18.28
CA HIS A 146 -6.31 -20.06 -19.12
C HIS A 146 -6.71 -19.87 -20.59
N ARG A 147 -5.93 -19.11 -21.37
CA ARG A 147 -6.14 -18.94 -22.83
C ARG A 147 -4.95 -19.52 -23.58
N CYS A 148 -5.22 -20.37 -24.58
CA CYS A 148 -4.18 -20.94 -25.44
C CYS A 148 -3.61 -19.89 -26.41
N GLY A 149 -2.41 -20.15 -26.95
CA GLY A 149 -1.73 -19.24 -27.88
C GLY A 149 -2.56 -18.81 -29.10
N SER A 150 -3.45 -19.68 -29.58
CA SER A 150 -4.35 -19.40 -30.71
C SER A 150 -5.63 -18.63 -30.35
N CYS A 151 -5.90 -18.40 -29.06
CA CYS A 151 -7.08 -17.66 -28.58
C CYS A 151 -6.72 -16.40 -27.79
N LEU A 152 -5.43 -16.03 -27.81
CA LEU A 152 -4.93 -14.76 -27.33
C LEU A 152 -5.34 -13.62 -28.24
#